data_AF-A0A2G5B3A7-F1
#
_entry.id   AF-A0A2G5B3A7-F1
#
_cell.length_a   1.000
_cell.length_b   1.000
_cell.length_c   1.000
_cell.angle_alpha   90.00
_cell.angle_beta   90.00
_cell.angle_gamma   90.00
#
_symmetry.space_group_name_H-M   'P 1'
#
loop_
_entity.id
_entity.type
_entity.pdbx_description
1 polymer ?
#
loop_
_entity_poly.entity_id
_entity_poly.type
_entity_poly.pdbx_seq_one_letter_code
_entity_poly.pdbx_strand_id
1 'polypeptide(L)'
;MENEKQAKRARISDSLEMQQCNAQTPPPAQFGSAELLRFSSSPSRVRGAGVSLNAKFEEIWDEKATCNVDKTLACKHFWDECNGVGRLCLPRRCGKTYNLNVLRLFFSSGLDYQNLKNVPVVTEGPEVEVDANASIKDIYRAKKRRLFKGTLLEQLHPEFFERHFAKYPVLQFNFKGVKGINLDDFIFSLLSALLKTAERLLSELQMSGEVDNPIIAKGVAYFRKYIKKEKSELLANITPDDLFDRLSRIVSKLRCENYILLVDEYDAPIIHIHRSNWDAQTKETALNYIQMLYSVMIKDNDNLCKGLITGVFKVSLVDLGSGANSMEDFVSVRRRP
;
A
#
# COMPACT_ATOMS: atom_id res chain seq x y z
N MET A 1 -30.06 64.85 26.84
CA MET A 1 -28.61 64.84 27.21
C MET A 1 -28.29 63.62 28.08
N GLU A 2 -28.27 62.35 27.69
CA GLU A 2 -28.40 61.61 26.43
C GLU A 2 -27.27 61.67 25.41
N ASN A 3 -26.12 62.29 25.72
CA ASN A 3 -24.91 62.13 24.88
C ASN A 3 -23.58 62.06 25.65
N GLU A 4 -23.57 61.79 26.96
CA GLU A 4 -22.31 61.57 27.72
C GLU A 4 -22.25 60.25 28.51
N LYS A 5 -23.33 59.42 28.47
CA LYS A 5 -23.31 58.06 29.03
C LYS A 5 -23.02 56.97 27.99
N GLN A 6 -22.88 57.31 26.70
CA GLN A 6 -22.45 56.39 25.64
C GLN A 6 -20.91 56.36 25.43
N ALA A 7 -20.16 57.34 25.95
CA ALA A 7 -18.69 57.37 25.80
C ALA A 7 -17.91 56.61 26.90
N LYS A 8 -18.59 56.08 27.93
CA LYS A 8 -17.97 55.31 29.03
C LYS A 8 -18.33 53.83 29.06
N ARG A 9 -19.11 53.35 28.08
CA ARG A 9 -19.39 51.91 27.86
C ARG A 9 -18.60 51.28 26.70
N ALA A 10 -17.75 52.04 26.03
CA ALA A 10 -16.84 51.55 24.98
C ALA A 10 -15.41 51.26 25.48
N ARG A 11 -15.23 51.00 26.79
CA ARG A 11 -13.91 50.66 27.37
C ARG A 11 -13.88 49.34 28.15
N ILE A 12 -14.93 48.53 28.04
CA ILE A 12 -15.00 47.18 28.62
C ILE A 12 -15.83 46.30 27.67
N SER A 13 -15.30 46.02 26.47
CA SER A 13 -15.80 44.93 25.60
C SER A 13 -14.81 44.40 24.58
N ASP A 14 -13.60 44.97 24.44
CA ASP A 14 -12.58 44.44 23.51
C ASP A 14 -11.41 43.82 24.28
N SER A 15 -11.74 42.90 25.18
CA SER A 15 -10.79 42.01 25.85
C SER A 15 -11.16 40.56 25.52
N LEU A 16 -11.01 40.19 24.24
CA LEU A 16 -11.01 38.79 23.75
C LEU A 16 -10.73 38.78 22.24
N GLU A 17 -9.54 39.23 21.82
CA GLU A 17 -8.86 38.82 20.59
C GLU A 17 -7.51 39.54 20.51
N MET A 18 -6.48 38.86 20.03
CA MET A 18 -5.11 39.36 19.82
C MET A 18 -4.22 39.46 21.08
N GLN A 19 -4.00 38.34 21.78
CA GLN A 19 -2.67 38.06 22.33
C GLN A 19 -1.88 37.26 21.29
N GLN A 20 -1.03 37.98 20.53
CA GLN A 20 0.10 37.39 19.81
C GLN A 20 0.96 36.67 20.85
N CYS A 21 0.87 35.34 20.85
CA CYS A 21 1.75 34.49 21.64
C CYS A 21 3.13 34.55 20.96
N ASN A 22 3.99 35.42 21.48
CA ASN A 22 5.45 35.32 21.37
C ASN A 22 5.87 34.00 22.04
N ALA A 23 5.65 32.88 21.36
CA ALA A 23 6.32 31.63 21.66
C ALA A 23 7.63 31.66 20.88
N GLN A 24 8.71 31.94 21.60
CA GLN A 24 10.08 31.69 21.18
C GLN A 24 10.12 30.35 20.46
N THR A 25 10.52 30.37 19.18
CA THR A 25 10.91 29.15 18.48
C THR A 25 11.94 28.44 19.36
N PRO A 26 11.71 27.19 19.78
CA PRO A 26 12.75 26.45 20.44
C PRO A 26 13.97 26.43 19.50
N PRO A 27 15.19 26.61 20.03
CA PRO A 27 16.38 26.51 19.19
C PRO A 27 16.31 25.17 18.44
N PRO A 28 16.79 25.09 17.19
CA PRO A 28 16.79 23.84 16.46
C PRO A 28 17.45 22.81 17.36
N ALA A 29 16.68 21.80 17.76
CA ALA A 29 17.24 20.69 18.50
C ALA A 29 18.42 20.22 17.64
N GLN A 30 19.63 20.37 18.18
CA GLN A 30 20.80 19.75 17.61
C GLN A 30 20.53 18.26 17.74
N PHE A 31 19.90 17.68 16.72
CA PHE A 31 19.72 16.25 16.56
C PHE A 31 21.11 15.68 16.27
N GLY A 32 21.89 15.53 17.34
CA GLY A 32 23.05 14.68 17.39
C GLY A 32 22.61 13.26 17.04
N SER A 33 23.31 12.70 16.06
CA SER A 33 23.14 11.36 15.50
C SER A 33 21.74 11.03 14.98
N ALA A 34 21.60 11.08 13.66
CA ALA A 34 20.59 10.32 12.93
C ALA A 34 20.68 8.83 13.29
N GLU A 35 19.87 8.39 14.26
CA GLU A 35 19.54 6.97 14.41
C GLU A 35 18.66 6.57 13.23
N LEU A 36 19.31 6.17 12.14
CA LEU A 36 18.68 5.51 11.00
C LEU A 36 18.10 4.16 11.47
N LEU A 37 16.79 4.13 11.67
CA LEU A 37 16.01 3.01 12.21
C LEU A 37 15.77 1.89 11.18
N ARG A 38 15.74 0.64 11.65
CA ARG A 38 15.87 -0.58 10.83
C ARG A 38 14.54 -1.32 10.66
N PHE A 39 14.09 -1.52 9.42
CA PHE A 39 12.91 -2.36 9.11
C PHE A 39 13.09 -3.84 9.53
N SER A 40 14.35 -4.27 9.75
CA SER A 40 14.70 -5.64 10.17
C SER A 40 14.73 -5.83 11.69
N SER A 41 14.53 -4.79 12.51
CA SER A 41 14.59 -4.87 13.98
C SER A 41 13.23 -4.71 14.66
N SER A 42 12.12 -4.76 13.92
CA SER A 42 10.80 -4.80 14.55
C SER A 42 10.74 -6.05 15.47
N PRO A 43 10.40 -5.89 16.76
CA PRO A 43 10.28 -7.01 17.69
C PRO A 43 9.41 -8.09 17.07
N SER A 44 9.98 -9.28 16.90
CA SER A 44 9.30 -10.41 16.28
C SER A 44 8.90 -11.38 17.36
N ARG A 45 7.60 -11.49 17.67
CA ARG A 45 7.13 -12.53 18.60
C ARG A 45 7.00 -13.84 17.85
N VAL A 46 7.65 -14.88 18.35
CA VAL A 46 7.61 -16.23 17.77
C VAL A 46 6.66 -17.13 18.57
N ARG A 47 5.68 -17.78 17.93
CA ARG A 47 4.79 -18.78 18.56
C ARG A 47 4.50 -19.96 17.62
N GLY A 48 4.45 -21.21 18.08
CA GLY A 48 3.97 -22.35 17.26
C GLY A 48 4.71 -23.68 17.46
N ALA A 49 4.21 -24.75 16.80
CA ALA A 49 4.66 -26.14 16.97
C ALA A 49 5.61 -26.68 15.87
N GLY A 50 5.91 -25.93 14.81
CA GLY A 50 6.79 -26.38 13.70
C GLY A 50 7.29 -25.22 12.81
N VAL A 51 8.28 -25.43 11.93
CA VAL A 51 8.82 -24.37 11.03
C VAL A 51 8.36 -24.60 9.59
N SER A 52 7.64 -23.64 9.01
CA SER A 52 7.27 -23.67 7.59
C SER A 52 8.03 -22.62 6.78
N LEU A 53 8.73 -23.07 5.75
CA LEU A 53 9.31 -22.18 4.74
C LEU A 53 8.18 -21.77 3.77
N ASN A 54 7.89 -20.47 3.69
CA ASN A 54 6.85 -19.83 2.85
C ASN A 54 5.43 -19.75 3.44
N ALA A 55 5.27 -19.78 4.76
CA ALA A 55 3.97 -19.49 5.39
C ALA A 55 3.43 -18.12 4.95
N LYS A 56 2.13 -18.06 4.63
CA LYS A 56 1.43 -16.81 4.35
C LYS A 56 0.89 -16.21 5.65
N PHE A 57 0.71 -14.89 5.68
CA PHE A 57 0.21 -14.22 6.89
C PHE A 57 -1.21 -14.66 7.24
N GLU A 58 -2.01 -15.06 6.26
CA GLU A 58 -3.37 -15.56 6.47
C GLU A 58 -3.44 -16.97 7.09
N GLU A 59 -2.31 -17.67 7.21
CA GLU A 59 -2.23 -19.03 7.76
C GLU A 59 -1.92 -19.02 9.27
N ILE A 60 -1.60 -17.85 9.85
CA ILE A 60 -1.13 -17.74 11.24
C ILE A 60 -2.17 -18.10 12.30
N TRP A 61 -3.47 -18.14 11.94
CA TRP A 61 -4.54 -18.47 12.89
C TRP A 61 -4.57 -19.97 13.22
N ASP A 62 -3.89 -20.82 12.44
CA ASP A 62 -3.80 -22.26 12.70
C ASP A 62 -2.66 -22.56 13.68
N GLU A 63 -3.00 -22.64 14.97
CA GLU A 63 -2.08 -22.90 16.07
C GLU A 63 -1.35 -24.26 15.97
N LYS A 64 -1.88 -25.19 15.18
CA LYS A 64 -1.32 -26.55 15.04
C LYS A 64 -0.23 -26.63 13.97
N ALA A 65 -0.05 -25.60 13.13
CA ALA A 65 0.71 -25.74 11.89
C ALA A 65 2.08 -25.01 11.83
N THR A 66 2.30 -23.86 12.49
CA THR A 66 3.50 -23.05 12.19
C THR A 66 4.03 -22.12 13.29
N CYS A 67 5.34 -21.91 13.27
CA CYS A 67 6.14 -20.89 13.95
C CYS A 67 5.82 -19.52 13.33
N ASN A 68 4.94 -18.78 13.98
CA ASN A 68 4.46 -17.47 13.59
C ASN A 68 5.41 -16.38 14.07
N VAL A 69 5.95 -15.58 13.14
CA VAL A 69 6.75 -14.39 13.43
C VAL A 69 5.83 -13.16 13.34
N ASP A 70 5.50 -12.56 14.47
CA ASP A 70 4.71 -11.34 14.51
C ASP A 70 5.50 -10.14 13.97
N LYS A 71 5.16 -9.67 12.76
CA LYS A 71 5.72 -8.46 12.15
C LYS A 71 4.70 -7.34 12.00
N THR A 72 3.62 -7.36 12.79
CA THR A 72 2.51 -6.41 12.66
C THR A 72 2.91 -4.96 12.96
N LEU A 73 3.96 -4.73 13.75
CA LEU A 73 4.54 -3.40 13.97
C LEU A 73 5.04 -2.73 12.68
N ALA A 74 5.32 -3.51 11.62
CA ALA A 74 5.64 -2.97 10.31
C ALA A 74 4.54 -2.02 9.78
N CYS A 75 3.27 -2.19 10.17
CA CYS A 75 2.18 -1.28 9.79
C CYS A 75 2.38 0.12 10.36
N LYS A 76 2.73 0.22 11.65
CA LYS A 76 2.98 1.51 12.30
C LYS A 76 4.23 2.17 11.75
N HIS A 77 5.33 1.41 11.63
CA HIS A 77 6.56 1.93 11.04
C HIS A 77 6.35 2.42 9.60
N PHE A 78 5.66 1.65 8.76
CA PHE A 78 5.30 2.09 7.42
C PHE A 78 4.49 3.39 7.45
N TRP A 79 3.52 3.50 8.36
CA TRP A 79 2.68 4.69 8.44
C TRP A 79 3.44 5.93 8.92
N ASP A 80 4.25 5.81 9.96
CA ASP A 80 4.91 6.96 10.57
C ASP A 80 6.11 7.43 9.73
N GLU A 81 6.88 6.50 9.17
CA GLU A 81 8.19 6.81 8.56
C GLU A 81 8.13 7.02 7.05
N CYS A 82 7.08 6.57 6.35
CA CYS A 82 7.02 6.64 4.88
C CYS A 82 6.37 7.95 4.40
N ASN A 83 7.16 8.96 4.04
CA ASN A 83 6.62 10.19 3.45
C ASN A 83 6.36 10.00 1.95
N GLY A 84 5.14 9.57 1.60
CA GLY A 84 4.79 9.23 0.22
C GLY A 84 5.12 7.77 -0.07
N VAL A 85 6.20 7.50 -0.80
CA VAL A 85 6.55 6.12 -1.21
C VAL A 85 7.92 5.71 -0.70
N GLY A 86 7.96 4.64 0.08
CA GLY A 86 9.18 4.05 0.59
C GLY A 86 9.69 2.93 -0.28
N ARG A 87 11.01 2.71 -0.26
CA ARG A 87 11.67 1.58 -0.91
C ARG A 87 12.39 0.71 0.11
N LEU A 88 12.11 -0.60 0.07
CA LEU A 88 12.74 -1.61 0.92
C LEU A 88 13.48 -2.66 0.08
N CYS A 89 14.80 -2.52 -0.02
CA CYS A 89 15.67 -3.50 -0.67
C CYS A 89 16.31 -4.42 0.37
N LEU A 90 16.01 -5.71 0.28
CA LEU A 90 16.51 -6.72 1.20
C LEU A 90 16.96 -7.98 0.45
N PRO A 91 17.89 -8.79 0.99
CA PRO A 91 18.22 -10.10 0.44
C PRO A 91 16.99 -11.00 0.26
N ARG A 92 17.11 -12.04 -0.57
CA ARG A 92 16.05 -13.05 -0.73
C ARG A 92 15.74 -13.73 0.60
N ARG A 93 14.48 -14.15 0.79
CA ARG A 93 13.99 -14.89 1.98
C ARG A 93 13.99 -14.13 3.32
N CYS A 94 14.06 -12.80 3.31
CA CYS A 94 13.90 -11.95 4.51
C CYS A 94 12.43 -11.64 4.88
N GLY A 95 11.46 -12.12 4.08
CA GLY A 95 10.03 -11.91 4.33
C GLY A 95 9.45 -10.60 3.81
N LYS A 96 10.00 -10.02 2.72
CA LYS A 96 9.41 -8.85 2.03
C LYS A 96 7.93 -9.06 1.68
N THR A 97 7.62 -10.13 0.95
CA THR A 97 6.25 -10.48 0.55
C THR A 97 5.34 -10.71 1.77
N TYR A 98 5.87 -11.30 2.84
CA TYR A 98 5.13 -11.47 4.09
C TYR A 98 4.76 -10.10 4.70
N ASN A 99 5.72 -9.17 4.81
CA ASN A 99 5.46 -7.81 5.29
C ASN A 99 4.43 -7.08 4.41
N LEU A 100 4.54 -7.20 3.08
CA LEU A 100 3.55 -6.61 2.17
C LEU A 100 2.15 -7.21 2.38
N ASN A 101 2.03 -8.50 2.68
CA ASN A 101 0.75 -9.12 2.99
C ASN A 101 0.19 -8.64 4.34
N VAL A 102 1.04 -8.46 5.36
CA VAL A 102 0.66 -7.86 6.65
C VAL A 102 0.09 -6.46 6.42
N LEU A 103 0.81 -5.60 5.68
CA LEU A 103 0.36 -4.25 5.33
C LEU A 103 -0.96 -4.29 4.55
N ARG A 104 -1.05 -5.14 3.50
CA ARG A 104 -2.27 -5.30 2.72
C ARG A 104 -3.45 -5.64 3.62
N LEU A 105 -3.36 -6.69 4.43
CA LEU A 105 -4.49 -7.12 5.24
C LEU A 105 -4.85 -6.14 6.36
N PHE A 106 -3.86 -5.42 6.90
CA PHE A 106 -4.11 -4.41 7.92
C PHE A 106 -4.85 -3.19 7.35
N PHE A 107 -4.38 -2.63 6.23
CA PHE A 107 -4.95 -1.38 5.71
C PHE A 107 -6.11 -1.58 4.74
N SER A 108 -6.16 -2.70 4.00
CA SER A 108 -7.13 -2.93 2.91
C SER A 108 -8.57 -2.91 3.40
N SER A 109 -9.37 -1.99 2.87
CA SER A 109 -10.84 -1.98 2.94
C SER A 109 -11.48 -2.90 1.89
N GLY A 110 -10.68 -3.61 1.08
CA GLY A 110 -11.13 -4.65 0.15
C GLY A 110 -11.55 -5.94 0.87
N LEU A 111 -12.10 -6.90 0.13
CA LEU A 111 -12.52 -8.18 0.73
C LEU A 111 -11.34 -9.14 0.93
N ASP A 112 -10.35 -9.14 0.03
CA ASP A 112 -9.25 -10.12 0.01
C ASP A 112 -9.74 -11.59 0.05
N TYR A 113 -10.88 -11.86 -0.61
CA TYR A 113 -11.65 -13.12 -0.57
C TYR A 113 -10.78 -14.37 -0.69
N GLN A 114 -9.90 -14.41 -1.69
CA GLN A 114 -9.08 -15.59 -2.01
C GLN A 114 -8.16 -16.00 -0.87
N ASN A 115 -7.63 -15.02 -0.11
CA ASN A 115 -6.69 -15.29 0.97
C ASN A 115 -7.43 -15.57 2.30
N LEU A 116 -8.62 -15.01 2.48
CA LEU A 116 -9.37 -15.09 3.73
C LEU A 116 -10.47 -16.16 3.74
N LYS A 117 -10.73 -16.85 2.62
CA LYS A 117 -11.80 -17.87 2.51
C LYS A 117 -11.75 -18.92 3.63
N ASN A 118 -10.55 -19.35 4.02
CA ASN A 118 -10.34 -20.39 5.03
C ASN A 118 -10.17 -19.84 6.45
N VAL A 119 -10.05 -18.52 6.62
CA VAL A 119 -9.98 -17.91 7.96
C VAL A 119 -11.37 -17.99 8.57
N PRO A 120 -11.56 -18.61 9.75
CA PRO A 120 -12.87 -18.75 10.36
C PRO A 120 -13.36 -17.40 10.86
N VAL A 121 -14.68 -17.18 10.74
CA VAL A 121 -15.40 -16.14 11.48
C VAL A 121 -15.70 -16.74 12.84
N VAL A 122 -15.36 -16.07 13.94
CA VAL A 122 -15.77 -16.56 15.27
C VAL A 122 -17.25 -16.24 15.42
N THR A 123 -18.08 -17.26 15.56
CA THR A 123 -19.53 -17.09 15.77
C THR A 123 -19.95 -17.31 17.24
N GLU A 124 -19.05 -17.78 18.12
CA GLU A 124 -19.37 -18.00 19.54
C GLU A 124 -18.22 -17.53 20.45
N GLY A 125 -18.52 -16.54 21.30
CA GLY A 125 -17.62 -15.95 22.30
C GLY A 125 -17.82 -14.43 22.44
N PRO A 126 -17.46 -13.80 23.59
CA PRO A 126 -17.75 -12.39 23.89
C PRO A 126 -17.00 -11.36 23.01
N GLU A 127 -16.28 -11.80 21.99
CA GLU A 127 -15.37 -10.99 21.21
C GLU A 127 -15.67 -11.17 19.71
N VAL A 128 -16.54 -10.28 19.23
CA VAL A 128 -16.97 -10.06 17.84
C VAL A 128 -18.04 -11.05 17.35
N GLU A 129 -19.28 -10.82 17.81
CA GLU A 129 -20.47 -11.30 17.13
C GLU A 129 -20.62 -10.55 15.80
N VAL A 130 -20.61 -11.28 14.69
CA VAL A 130 -21.03 -10.75 13.41
C VAL A 130 -22.53 -11.05 13.31
N ASP A 131 -23.36 -10.01 13.26
CA ASP A 131 -24.83 -10.11 13.13
C ASP A 131 -25.20 -11.06 11.98
N ALA A 132 -26.28 -11.84 12.13
CA ALA A 132 -26.85 -12.65 11.06
C ALA A 132 -27.19 -11.83 9.80
N ASN A 133 -27.41 -10.51 9.95
CA ASN A 133 -27.63 -9.56 8.85
C ASN A 133 -26.37 -8.82 8.38
N ALA A 134 -25.19 -9.17 8.88
CA ALA A 134 -23.96 -8.47 8.55
C ALA A 134 -23.66 -8.53 7.06
N SER A 135 -23.17 -7.40 6.51
CA SER A 135 -22.78 -7.37 5.11
C SER A 135 -21.57 -8.28 4.88
N ILE A 136 -21.38 -8.74 3.64
CA ILE A 136 -20.19 -9.52 3.27
C ILE A 136 -18.89 -8.74 3.61
N LYS A 137 -18.90 -7.42 3.53
CA LYS A 137 -17.76 -6.59 3.93
C LYS A 137 -17.44 -6.73 5.42
N ASP A 138 -18.46 -6.72 6.27
CA ASP A 138 -18.29 -6.86 7.72
C ASP A 138 -17.72 -8.22 8.09
N ILE A 139 -18.20 -9.28 7.44
CA ILE A 139 -17.67 -10.64 7.60
C ILE A 139 -16.17 -10.69 7.27
N TYR A 140 -15.76 -10.16 6.11
CA TYR A 140 -14.34 -10.16 5.71
C TYR A 140 -13.48 -9.22 6.56
N ARG A 141 -14.04 -8.11 7.05
CA ARG A 141 -13.39 -7.23 8.02
C ARG A 141 -13.15 -7.96 9.35
N ALA A 142 -14.11 -8.72 9.85
CA ALA A 142 -13.97 -9.54 11.06
C ALA A 142 -12.90 -10.64 10.88
N LYS A 143 -12.88 -11.31 9.73
CA LYS A 143 -11.81 -12.27 9.39
C LYS A 143 -10.42 -11.64 9.41
N LYS A 144 -10.27 -10.43 8.85
CA LYS A 144 -9.00 -9.67 8.94
C LYS A 144 -8.65 -9.39 10.39
N ARG A 145 -9.60 -8.92 11.21
CA ARG A 145 -9.35 -8.52 12.60
C ARG A 145 -8.87 -9.70 13.43
N ARG A 146 -9.41 -10.90 13.18
CA ARG A 146 -8.95 -12.15 13.80
C ARG A 146 -7.46 -12.41 13.59
N LEU A 147 -6.90 -12.11 12.40
CA LEU A 147 -5.47 -12.30 12.13
C LEU A 147 -4.57 -11.39 12.96
N PHE A 148 -5.09 -10.25 13.43
CA PHE A 148 -4.34 -9.29 14.24
C PHE A 148 -4.58 -9.43 15.75
N LYS A 149 -5.48 -10.35 16.16
CA LYS A 149 -5.79 -10.55 17.57
C LYS A 149 -4.57 -11.01 18.36
N GLY A 150 -4.26 -10.31 19.44
CA GLY A 150 -3.14 -10.58 20.34
C GLY A 150 -1.77 -10.33 19.71
N THR A 151 -1.71 -9.58 18.59
CA THR A 151 -0.46 -9.18 17.95
C THR A 151 0.15 -7.97 18.66
N LEU A 152 1.46 -7.75 18.45
CA LEU A 152 2.19 -6.62 19.02
C LEU A 152 1.59 -5.27 18.62
N LEU A 153 1.12 -5.13 17.39
CA LEU A 153 0.46 -3.89 16.95
C LEU A 153 -0.82 -3.61 17.73
N GLU A 154 -1.69 -4.60 17.91
CA GLU A 154 -2.95 -4.43 18.66
C GLU A 154 -2.68 -4.13 20.14
N GLN A 155 -1.71 -4.82 20.75
CA GLN A 155 -1.40 -4.68 22.18
C GLN A 155 -0.67 -3.38 22.52
N LEU A 156 0.31 -2.97 21.70
CA LEU A 156 1.17 -1.83 21.99
C LEU A 156 0.63 -0.51 21.40
N HIS A 157 -0.19 -0.57 20.36
CA HIS A 157 -0.67 0.61 19.64
C HIS A 157 -2.17 0.53 19.27
N PRO A 158 -3.09 0.36 20.25
CA PRO A 158 -4.52 0.17 19.99
C PRO A 158 -5.18 1.38 19.30
N GLU A 159 -4.76 2.61 19.63
CA GLU A 159 -5.30 3.82 18.98
C GLU A 159 -4.95 3.86 17.48
N PHE A 160 -3.71 3.55 17.13
CA PHE A 160 -3.26 3.44 15.75
C PHE A 160 -4.02 2.32 15.02
N PHE A 161 -4.19 1.18 15.71
CA PHE A 161 -4.92 0.03 15.19
C PHE A 161 -6.32 0.44 14.73
N GLU A 162 -7.16 0.94 15.62
CA GLU A 162 -8.54 1.32 15.30
C GLU A 162 -8.62 2.51 14.32
N ARG A 163 -7.62 3.40 14.35
CA ARG A 163 -7.55 4.53 13.42
C ARG A 163 -7.32 4.10 11.98
N HIS A 164 -6.56 3.03 11.71
CA HIS A 164 -6.14 2.69 10.34
C HIS A 164 -6.61 1.32 9.82
N PHE A 165 -7.12 0.46 10.71
CA PHE A 165 -7.49 -0.91 10.35
C PHE A 165 -8.62 -0.97 9.31
N ALA A 166 -8.31 -1.58 8.17
CA ALA A 166 -9.17 -1.84 7.02
C ALA A 166 -9.91 -0.58 6.52
N LYS A 167 -9.20 0.54 6.38
CA LYS A 167 -9.74 1.85 5.97
C LYS A 167 -9.26 2.38 4.62
N TYR A 168 -8.41 1.67 3.91
CA TYR A 168 -7.80 2.20 2.67
C TYR A 168 -7.98 1.21 1.52
N PRO A 169 -8.23 1.67 0.30
CA PRO A 169 -8.05 0.84 -0.88
C PRO A 169 -6.57 0.47 -0.99
N VAL A 170 -6.25 -0.78 -1.30
CA VAL A 170 -4.86 -1.23 -1.47
C VAL A 170 -4.66 -1.80 -2.86
N LEU A 171 -3.82 -1.12 -3.66
CA LEU A 171 -3.33 -1.62 -4.94
C LEU A 171 -2.01 -2.35 -4.72
N GLN A 172 -2.02 -3.66 -4.90
CA GLN A 172 -0.82 -4.49 -4.80
C GLN A 172 -0.43 -5.06 -6.15
N PHE A 173 0.83 -4.94 -6.52
CA PHE A 173 1.41 -5.55 -7.73
C PHE A 173 2.59 -6.44 -7.36
N ASN A 174 2.81 -7.48 -8.17
CA ASN A 174 3.97 -8.35 -8.06
C ASN A 174 4.60 -8.50 -9.44
N PHE A 175 5.86 -8.08 -9.57
CA PHE A 175 6.57 -8.07 -10.84
C PHE A 175 7.58 -9.21 -11.03
N LYS A 176 7.58 -10.22 -10.15
CA LYS A 176 8.45 -11.40 -10.25
C LYS A 176 8.37 -12.10 -11.61
N GLY A 177 7.17 -12.13 -12.19
CA GLY A 177 6.87 -12.81 -13.46
C GLY A 177 7.08 -11.95 -14.70
N VAL A 178 7.37 -10.66 -14.56
CA VAL A 178 7.45 -9.72 -15.69
C VAL A 178 8.74 -9.94 -16.47
N LYS A 179 8.61 -10.60 -17.62
CA LYS A 179 9.71 -11.02 -18.50
C LYS A 179 9.20 -11.10 -19.93
N GLY A 180 10.11 -11.11 -20.91
CA GLY A 180 9.78 -11.33 -22.31
C GLY A 180 10.98 -11.82 -23.11
N ILE A 181 10.73 -12.54 -24.20
CA ILE A 181 11.78 -12.91 -25.16
C ILE A 181 12.08 -11.76 -26.14
N ASN A 182 11.11 -10.87 -26.37
CA ASN A 182 11.21 -9.61 -27.11
C ASN A 182 10.46 -8.50 -26.34
N LEU A 183 10.50 -7.28 -26.88
CA LEU A 183 9.84 -6.11 -26.29
C LEU A 183 8.33 -6.32 -26.09
N ASP A 184 7.63 -6.82 -27.11
CA ASP A 184 6.19 -7.03 -27.07
C ASP A 184 5.78 -8.03 -25.98
N ASP A 185 6.53 -9.13 -25.83
CA ASP A 185 6.29 -10.11 -24.76
C ASP A 185 6.51 -9.49 -23.38
N PHE A 186 7.50 -8.62 -23.25
CA PHE A 186 7.77 -7.92 -21.99
C PHE A 186 6.68 -6.92 -21.63
N ILE A 187 6.26 -6.08 -22.58
CA ILE A 187 5.15 -5.13 -22.37
C ILE A 187 3.86 -5.88 -22.06
N PHE A 188 3.57 -6.97 -22.79
CA PHE A 188 2.42 -7.81 -22.53
C PHE A 188 2.44 -8.44 -21.14
N SER A 189 3.61 -8.92 -20.69
CA SER A 189 3.79 -9.46 -19.35
C SER A 189 3.57 -8.41 -18.26
N LEU A 190 4.03 -7.18 -18.48
CA LEU A 190 3.80 -6.05 -17.59
C LEU A 190 2.31 -5.66 -17.52
N LEU A 191 1.65 -5.54 -18.66
CA LEU A 191 0.20 -5.30 -18.75
C LEU A 191 -0.59 -6.40 -18.05
N SER A 192 -0.20 -7.66 -18.23
CA SER A 192 -0.84 -8.81 -17.58
C SER A 192 -0.71 -8.76 -16.06
N ALA A 193 0.45 -8.32 -15.53
CA ALA A 193 0.64 -8.14 -14.10
C ALA A 193 -0.28 -7.07 -13.52
N LEU A 194 -0.50 -5.97 -14.24
CA LEU A 194 -1.43 -4.90 -13.87
C LEU A 194 -2.90 -5.34 -13.98
N LEU A 195 -3.27 -6.00 -15.09
CA LEU A 195 -4.63 -6.51 -15.34
C LEU A 195 -5.05 -7.54 -14.31
N LYS A 196 -4.13 -8.37 -13.81
CA LYS A 196 -4.42 -9.33 -12.74
C LYS A 196 -4.89 -8.64 -11.45
N THR A 197 -4.31 -7.48 -11.12
CA THR A 197 -4.77 -6.67 -9.97
C THR A 197 -6.12 -6.04 -10.26
N ALA A 198 -6.36 -5.56 -11.47
CA ALA A 198 -7.66 -5.06 -11.89
C ALA A 198 -8.73 -6.15 -11.79
N GLU A 199 -8.50 -7.34 -12.35
CA GLU A 199 -9.42 -8.48 -12.30
C GLU A 199 -9.81 -8.89 -10.87
N ARG A 200 -8.82 -8.89 -9.96
CA ARG A 200 -9.07 -9.13 -8.53
C ARG A 200 -10.02 -8.09 -7.95
N LEU A 201 -9.79 -6.81 -8.22
CA LEU A 201 -10.65 -5.73 -7.76
C LEU A 201 -12.08 -5.85 -8.32
N LEU A 202 -12.21 -6.14 -9.63
CA LEU A 202 -13.52 -6.33 -10.25
C LEU A 202 -14.30 -7.45 -9.58
N SER A 203 -13.62 -8.57 -9.30
CA SER A 203 -14.20 -9.71 -8.61
C SER A 203 -14.66 -9.36 -7.20
N GLU A 204 -13.87 -8.57 -6.45
CA GLU A 204 -14.25 -8.10 -5.11
C GLU A 204 -15.48 -7.18 -5.15
N LEU A 205 -15.57 -6.28 -6.13
CA LEU A 205 -16.70 -5.37 -6.29
C LEU A 205 -17.99 -6.09 -6.69
N GLN A 206 -17.88 -7.16 -7.48
CA GLN A 206 -19.01 -8.03 -7.80
C GLN A 206 -19.54 -8.75 -6.56
N MET A 207 -18.64 -9.29 -5.74
CA MET A 207 -19.01 -10.00 -4.52
C MET A 207 -19.57 -9.07 -3.45
N SER A 208 -19.12 -7.82 -3.38
CA SER A 208 -19.62 -6.85 -2.40
C SER A 208 -20.96 -6.21 -2.76
N GLY A 209 -21.50 -6.48 -3.96
CA GLY A 209 -22.72 -5.82 -4.46
C GLY A 209 -22.52 -4.35 -4.81
N GLU A 210 -21.27 -3.87 -4.90
CA GLU A 210 -20.99 -2.46 -5.20
C GLU A 210 -21.22 -2.11 -6.69
N VAL A 211 -21.44 -3.09 -7.57
CA VAL A 211 -21.49 -2.92 -9.04
C VAL A 211 -22.54 -1.90 -9.51
N ASP A 212 -23.58 -1.63 -8.72
CA ASP A 212 -24.66 -0.71 -9.08
C ASP A 212 -24.25 0.76 -9.13
N ASN A 213 -23.08 1.13 -8.59
CA ASN A 213 -22.57 2.49 -8.76
C ASN A 213 -22.12 2.72 -10.22
N PRO A 214 -22.66 3.72 -10.94
CA PRO A 214 -22.40 3.94 -12.36
C PRO A 214 -20.92 4.18 -12.72
N ILE A 215 -20.14 4.77 -11.80
CA ILE A 215 -18.70 5.01 -11.99
C ILE A 215 -17.98 3.66 -12.01
N ILE A 216 -18.38 2.75 -11.12
CA ILE A 216 -17.85 1.40 -11.00
C ILE A 216 -18.20 0.60 -12.24
N ALA A 217 -19.47 0.59 -12.65
CA ALA A 217 -19.94 -0.13 -13.82
C ALA A 217 -19.15 0.26 -15.08
N LYS A 218 -18.90 1.56 -15.30
CA LYS A 218 -18.08 2.06 -16.42
C LYS A 218 -16.63 1.59 -16.34
N GLY A 219 -16.00 1.68 -15.17
CA GLY A 219 -14.63 1.23 -14.96
C GLY A 219 -14.46 -0.28 -15.12
N VAL A 220 -15.40 -1.05 -14.57
CA VAL A 220 -15.49 -2.50 -14.72
C VAL A 220 -15.64 -2.87 -16.20
N ALA A 221 -16.55 -2.23 -16.92
CA ALA A 221 -16.75 -2.46 -18.34
C ALA A 221 -15.49 -2.15 -19.15
N TYR A 222 -14.75 -1.10 -18.78
CA TYR A 222 -13.48 -0.76 -19.41
C TYR A 222 -12.45 -1.89 -19.25
N PHE A 223 -12.14 -2.31 -18.03
CA PHE A 223 -11.12 -3.36 -17.81
C PHE A 223 -11.53 -4.73 -18.36
N ARG A 224 -12.83 -5.06 -18.33
CA ARG A 224 -13.33 -6.30 -18.96
C ARG A 224 -13.01 -6.38 -20.45
N LYS A 225 -12.89 -5.24 -21.14
CA LYS A 225 -12.49 -5.21 -22.56
C LYS A 225 -11.06 -5.69 -22.79
N TYR A 226 -10.18 -5.63 -21.79
CA TYR A 226 -8.75 -5.96 -21.92
C TYR A 226 -8.38 -7.31 -21.31
N ILE A 227 -9.06 -7.74 -20.24
CA ILE A 227 -8.73 -8.99 -19.50
C ILE A 227 -8.74 -10.24 -20.39
N LYS A 228 -9.55 -10.27 -21.45
CA LYS A 228 -9.71 -11.44 -22.34
C LYS A 228 -9.07 -11.26 -23.72
N LYS A 229 -8.27 -10.22 -23.95
CA LYS A 229 -7.73 -9.92 -25.27
C LYS A 229 -6.45 -10.68 -25.56
N GLU A 230 -6.27 -10.96 -26.84
CA GLU A 230 -5.00 -11.48 -27.34
C GLU A 230 -3.91 -10.41 -27.24
N LYS A 231 -2.65 -10.87 -27.24
CA LYS A 231 -1.46 -10.03 -27.07
C LYS A 231 -1.43 -8.85 -28.05
N SER A 232 -1.67 -9.10 -29.34
CA SER A 232 -1.62 -8.07 -30.39
C SER A 232 -2.63 -6.95 -30.16
N GLU A 233 -3.87 -7.31 -29.82
CA GLU A 233 -4.93 -6.33 -29.54
C GLU A 233 -4.63 -5.54 -28.27
N LEU A 234 -4.10 -6.19 -27.24
CA LEU A 234 -3.76 -5.49 -26.00
C LEU A 234 -2.66 -4.45 -26.22
N LEU A 235 -1.57 -4.83 -26.90
CA LEU A 235 -0.43 -3.94 -27.18
C LEU A 235 -0.78 -2.75 -28.08
N ALA A 236 -1.74 -2.92 -28.99
CA ALA A 236 -2.16 -1.86 -29.90
C ALA A 236 -3.02 -0.77 -29.22
N ASN A 237 -3.69 -1.10 -28.11
CA ASN A 237 -4.75 -0.27 -27.55
C ASN A 237 -4.40 0.40 -26.23
N ILE A 238 -3.37 -0.07 -25.52
CA ILE A 238 -3.07 0.43 -24.18
C ILE A 238 -1.62 0.24 -23.77
N THR A 239 -1.07 1.24 -23.08
CA THR A 239 0.25 1.17 -22.47
C THR A 239 0.15 0.87 -20.97
N PRO A 240 1.21 0.35 -20.33
CA PRO A 240 1.20 0.05 -18.89
C PRO A 240 0.81 1.22 -18.00
N ASP A 241 1.31 2.42 -18.31
CA ASP A 241 1.05 3.66 -17.57
C ASP A 241 -0.41 4.13 -17.71
N ASP A 242 -0.99 4.13 -18.92
CA ASP A 242 -2.42 4.46 -19.12
C ASP A 242 -3.34 3.45 -18.41
N LEU A 243 -3.01 2.15 -18.49
CA LEU A 243 -3.75 1.11 -17.78
C LEU A 243 -3.74 1.36 -16.26
N PHE A 244 -2.57 1.69 -15.71
CA PHE A 244 -2.43 1.99 -14.29
C PHE A 244 -3.13 3.29 -13.88
N ASP A 245 -2.97 4.38 -14.64
CA ASP A 245 -3.65 5.67 -14.37
C ASP A 245 -5.15 5.45 -14.22
N ARG A 246 -5.77 4.75 -15.17
CA ARG A 246 -7.20 4.44 -15.15
C ARG A 246 -7.58 3.59 -13.94
N LEU A 247 -6.76 2.60 -13.59
CA LEU A 247 -7.02 1.72 -12.45
C LEU A 247 -7.00 2.52 -11.16
N SER A 248 -5.99 3.37 -10.98
CA SER A 248 -5.84 4.22 -9.80
C SER A 248 -7.01 5.20 -9.64
N ARG A 249 -7.47 5.84 -10.74
CA ARG A 249 -8.63 6.74 -10.72
C ARG A 249 -9.93 6.03 -10.34
N ILE A 250 -10.14 4.82 -10.84
CA ILE A 250 -11.34 4.03 -10.52
C ILE A 250 -11.32 3.65 -9.03
N VAL A 251 -10.20 3.14 -8.53
CA VAL A 251 -10.02 2.79 -7.11
C VAL A 251 -10.24 3.97 -6.17
N SER A 252 -9.75 5.14 -6.56
CA SER A 252 -9.85 6.34 -5.72
C SER A 252 -11.29 6.89 -5.70
N LYS A 253 -11.96 6.92 -6.86
CA LYS A 253 -13.39 7.31 -6.95
C LYS A 253 -14.32 6.33 -6.25
N LEU A 254 -13.98 5.04 -6.28
CA LEU A 254 -14.75 3.96 -5.68
C LEU A 254 -14.96 4.14 -4.18
N ARG A 255 -13.92 4.59 -3.50
CA ARG A 255 -13.88 4.63 -2.04
C ARG A 255 -13.80 6.05 -1.49
N CYS A 256 -13.83 7.07 -2.35
CA CYS A 256 -13.65 8.48 -2.00
C CYS A 256 -12.42 8.70 -1.09
N GLU A 257 -11.38 7.89 -1.31
CA GLU A 257 -10.24 7.74 -0.40
C GLU A 257 -8.96 7.68 -1.23
N ASN A 258 -7.89 8.22 -0.66
CA ASN A 258 -6.56 7.97 -1.17
C ASN A 258 -6.18 6.50 -0.94
N TYR A 259 -5.51 5.88 -1.90
CA TYR A 259 -5.17 4.46 -1.85
C TYR A 259 -3.74 4.23 -1.37
N ILE A 260 -3.44 3.02 -0.90
CA ILE A 260 -2.09 2.57 -0.58
C ILE A 260 -1.55 1.72 -1.74
N LEU A 261 -0.34 2.02 -2.19
CA LEU A 261 0.36 1.30 -3.27
C LEU A 261 1.41 0.34 -2.70
N LEU A 262 1.33 -0.94 -3.04
CA LEU A 262 2.32 -1.95 -2.65
C LEU A 262 2.89 -2.63 -3.90
N VAL A 263 4.21 -2.59 -4.09
CA VAL A 263 4.87 -3.24 -5.24
C VAL A 263 5.92 -4.23 -4.76
N ASP A 264 5.75 -5.50 -5.10
CA ASP A 264 6.72 -6.56 -4.83
C ASP A 264 7.58 -6.85 -6.06
N GLU A 265 8.86 -7.16 -5.83
CA GLU A 265 9.86 -7.45 -6.86
C GLU A 265 9.97 -6.34 -7.92
N TYR A 266 9.99 -5.08 -7.48
CA TYR A 266 10.01 -3.88 -8.35
C TYR A 266 11.21 -3.85 -9.31
N ASP A 267 12.32 -4.49 -8.92
CA ASP A 267 13.58 -4.60 -9.64
C ASP A 267 13.60 -5.74 -10.66
N ALA A 268 12.69 -6.72 -10.57
CA ALA A 268 12.67 -7.88 -11.45
C ALA A 268 12.53 -7.54 -12.95
N PRO A 269 11.62 -6.62 -13.39
CA PRO A 269 11.55 -6.21 -14.78
C PRO A 269 12.86 -5.57 -15.27
N ILE A 270 13.49 -4.74 -14.44
CA ILE A 270 14.70 -4.01 -14.81
C ILE A 270 15.90 -4.96 -14.94
N ILE A 271 16.01 -5.91 -14.02
CA ILE A 271 17.02 -6.97 -14.08
C ILE A 271 16.84 -7.81 -15.33
N HIS A 272 15.59 -8.13 -15.71
CA HIS A 272 15.30 -8.86 -16.95
C HIS A 272 15.79 -8.09 -18.18
N ILE A 273 15.46 -6.80 -18.29
CA ILE A 273 15.91 -5.94 -19.41
C ILE A 273 17.44 -5.92 -19.48
N HIS A 274 18.13 -5.74 -18.35
CA HIS A 274 19.59 -5.64 -18.36
C HIS A 274 20.26 -6.96 -18.79
N ARG A 275 19.70 -8.10 -18.38
CA ARG A 275 20.24 -9.44 -18.65
C ARG A 275 19.81 -10.03 -20.00
N SER A 276 18.90 -9.40 -20.73
CA SER A 276 18.48 -9.88 -22.04
C SER A 276 19.59 -9.68 -23.09
N ASN A 277 19.51 -10.46 -24.16
CA ASN A 277 20.38 -10.29 -25.34
C ASN A 277 19.83 -9.26 -26.34
N TRP A 278 18.89 -8.42 -25.92
CA TRP A 278 18.32 -7.38 -26.76
C TRP A 278 19.36 -6.31 -27.12
N ASP A 279 19.17 -5.67 -28.26
CA ASP A 279 19.95 -4.50 -28.65
C ASP A 279 19.69 -3.31 -27.72
N ALA A 280 20.55 -2.28 -27.82
CA ALA A 280 20.50 -1.12 -26.94
C ALA A 280 19.19 -0.34 -27.05
N GLN A 281 18.65 -0.19 -28.27
CA GLN A 281 17.43 0.57 -28.52
C GLN A 281 16.21 -0.15 -27.93
N THR A 282 16.13 -1.47 -28.06
CA THR A 282 15.09 -2.29 -27.44
C THR A 282 15.15 -2.22 -25.91
N LYS A 283 16.34 -2.27 -25.32
CA LYS A 283 16.52 -2.13 -23.87
C LYS A 283 16.10 -0.75 -23.36
N GLU A 284 16.50 0.31 -24.05
CA GLU A 284 16.12 1.69 -23.74
C GLU A 284 14.60 1.86 -23.81
N THR A 285 13.96 1.37 -24.87
CA THR A 285 12.50 1.42 -25.01
C THR A 285 11.79 0.70 -23.88
N ALA A 286 12.27 -0.50 -23.48
CA ALA A 286 11.70 -1.23 -22.35
C ALA A 286 11.86 -0.50 -21.01
N LEU A 287 13.01 0.16 -20.78
CA LEU A 287 13.24 0.98 -19.60
C LEU A 287 12.31 2.20 -19.57
N ASN A 288 12.04 2.83 -20.71
CA ASN A 288 11.12 3.97 -20.81
C ASN A 288 9.70 3.57 -20.38
N TYR A 289 9.19 2.40 -20.78
CA TYR A 289 7.90 1.90 -20.30
C TYR A 289 7.86 1.72 -18.77
N ILE A 290 8.96 1.23 -18.17
CA ILE A 290 9.07 1.10 -16.72
C ILE A 290 9.09 2.47 -16.04
N GLN A 291 9.84 3.44 -16.58
CA GLN A 291 9.90 4.80 -16.06
C GLN A 291 8.54 5.50 -16.13
N MET A 292 7.86 5.44 -17.29
CA MET A 292 6.52 6.02 -17.47
C MET A 292 5.53 5.43 -16.46
N LEU A 293 5.53 4.10 -16.29
CA LEU A 293 4.68 3.42 -15.31
C LEU A 293 4.94 3.93 -13.88
N TYR A 294 6.20 3.99 -13.45
CA TYR A 294 6.53 4.44 -12.10
C TYR A 294 6.26 5.94 -11.90
N SER A 295 6.34 6.77 -12.96
CA SER A 295 5.96 8.19 -12.88
C SER A 295 4.50 8.35 -12.49
N VAL A 296 3.60 7.62 -13.17
CA VAL A 296 2.16 7.64 -12.88
C VAL A 296 1.83 6.95 -11.54
N MET A 297 2.59 5.92 -11.15
CA MET A 297 2.39 5.24 -9.87
C MET A 297 2.73 6.12 -8.66
N ILE A 298 3.72 6.99 -8.77
CA ILE A 298 4.35 7.61 -7.59
C ILE A 298 4.34 9.13 -7.64
N LYS A 299 4.73 9.74 -8.77
CA LYS A 299 5.00 11.19 -8.84
C LYS A 299 3.73 11.99 -9.10
N ASP A 300 3.02 11.64 -10.17
CA ASP A 300 1.88 12.42 -10.66
C ASP A 300 0.55 11.84 -10.14
N ASN A 301 0.51 11.50 -8.84
CA ASN A 301 -0.62 10.76 -8.25
C ASN A 301 -1.18 11.37 -6.96
N ASP A 302 -2.05 12.36 -7.12
CA ASP A 302 -2.74 13.02 -5.99
C ASP A 302 -3.63 12.08 -5.18
N ASN A 303 -3.97 10.90 -5.72
CA ASN A 303 -4.80 9.92 -5.04
C ASN A 303 -3.97 8.91 -4.21
N LEU A 304 -2.65 8.99 -4.25
CA LEU A 304 -1.78 8.11 -3.49
C LEU A 304 -1.67 8.61 -2.05
N CYS A 305 -2.05 7.76 -1.08
CA CYS A 305 -1.88 8.06 0.34
C CYS A 305 -0.43 7.79 0.76
N LYS A 306 0.01 6.54 0.62
CA LYS A 306 1.35 6.05 0.91
C LYS A 306 1.66 4.85 0.02
N GLY A 307 2.94 4.55 -0.19
CA GLY A 307 3.32 3.34 -0.90
C GLY A 307 4.60 2.68 -0.41
N LEU A 308 4.74 1.39 -0.66
CA LEU A 308 5.96 0.64 -0.37
C LEU A 308 6.31 -0.23 -1.57
N ILE A 309 7.51 -0.02 -2.11
CA ILE A 309 8.09 -0.88 -3.14
C ILE A 309 9.21 -1.74 -2.53
N THR A 310 9.29 -3.00 -2.91
CA THR A 310 10.28 -3.92 -2.36
C THR A 310 10.97 -4.73 -3.43
N GLY A 311 12.26 -5.00 -3.22
CA GLY A 311 13.10 -5.73 -4.18
C GLY A 311 14.36 -6.29 -3.55
N VAL A 312 15.25 -6.84 -4.36
CA VAL A 312 16.57 -7.32 -3.93
C VAL A 312 17.61 -6.22 -4.09
N PHE A 313 17.65 -5.60 -5.26
CA PHE A 313 18.62 -4.59 -5.61
C PHE A 313 18.00 -3.20 -5.53
N LYS A 314 18.83 -2.23 -5.11
CA LYS A 314 18.51 -0.81 -5.27
C LYS A 314 18.81 -0.44 -6.72
N VAL A 315 17.76 -0.37 -7.53
CA VAL A 315 17.85 0.07 -8.91
C VAL A 315 17.41 1.51 -8.97
N SER A 316 18.25 2.32 -9.60
CA SER A 316 17.96 3.71 -9.85
C SER A 316 16.83 3.80 -10.87
N LEU A 317 15.69 4.37 -10.49
CA LEU A 317 14.65 4.76 -11.45
C LEU A 317 14.99 6.12 -12.10
N VAL A 318 16.26 6.54 -12.07
CA VAL A 318 16.70 7.88 -12.48
C VAL A 318 16.65 7.99 -14.00
N ASP A 319 15.48 8.41 -14.47
CA ASP A 319 15.21 9.69 -15.14
C ASP A 319 13.74 10.11 -14.94
N LEU A 320 13.18 9.94 -13.73
CA LEU A 320 11.82 10.39 -13.37
C LEU A 320 11.65 11.93 -13.25
N GLY A 321 12.63 12.71 -13.74
CA GLY A 321 12.75 14.15 -13.51
C GLY A 321 13.04 14.51 -12.04
N SER A 322 13.25 15.79 -11.77
CA SER A 322 13.67 16.35 -10.47
C SER A 322 12.78 16.08 -9.24
N GLY A 323 11.71 15.27 -9.40
CA GLY A 323 10.78 14.86 -8.34
C GLY A 323 11.11 13.52 -7.66
N ALA A 324 12.15 12.79 -8.08
CA ALA A 324 12.58 11.55 -7.42
C ALA A 324 13.16 11.75 -5.99
N ASN A 325 13.12 12.98 -5.48
CA ASN A 325 13.45 13.30 -4.08
C ASN A 325 12.39 12.85 -3.08
N SER A 326 11.25 12.31 -3.52
CA SER A 326 10.15 11.87 -2.65
C SER A 326 10.14 10.37 -2.33
N MET A 327 11.16 9.61 -2.75
CA MET A 327 11.27 8.18 -2.43
C MET A 327 12.27 7.95 -1.30
N GLU A 328 11.77 7.59 -0.13
CA GLU A 328 12.60 7.35 1.04
C GLU A 328 13.10 5.90 1.07
N ASP A 329 14.42 5.74 1.21
CA ASP A 329 15.03 4.42 1.33
C ASP A 329 14.97 3.93 2.78
N PHE A 330 14.25 2.82 3.00
CA PHE A 330 14.34 2.09 4.25
C PHE A 330 15.65 1.30 4.29
N VAL A 331 16.65 1.83 4.99
CA VAL A 331 17.97 1.18 5.14
C VAL A 331 17.86 0.00 6.11
N SER A 332 18.21 -1.20 5.65
CA SER A 332 18.17 -2.39 6.50
C SER A 332 19.42 -2.60 7.36
N VAL A 333 20.60 -2.14 6.96
CA VAL A 333 21.86 -2.41 7.68
C VAL A 333 22.89 -1.34 7.33
N ARG A 334 23.34 -0.53 8.30
CA ARG A 334 24.70 0.04 8.23
C ARG A 334 25.67 -1.01 8.78
N ARG A 335 26.75 -1.30 8.04
CA ARG A 335 27.95 -1.93 8.61
C ARG A 335 28.35 -1.07 9.82
N ARG A 336 28.55 -1.70 10.98
CA ARG A 336 29.11 -0.97 12.14
C ARG A 336 30.48 -0.41 11.72
N PRO A 337 30.81 0.84 12.10
CA PRO A 337 32.17 1.36 11.96
C PRO A 337 33.18 0.50 12.72
#